data_AF-A0A3L6RKV9-F1
#
_entry.id   AF-A0A3L6RKV9-F1
#
_cell.length_a   1.000
_cell.length_b   1.000
_cell.length_c   1.000
_cell.angle_alpha   90.00
_cell.angle_beta   90.00
_cell.angle_gamma   90.00
#
_symmetry.space_group_name_H-M   'P 1'
#
loop_
_entity.id
_entity.type
_entity.pdbx_description
1 polymer ?
#
loop_
_entity_poly.entity_id
_entity_poly.type
_entity_poly.pdbx_seq_one_letter_code
_entity_poly.pdbx_strand_id
1 'polypeptide(L)'
;MTADITTSSDFYFGDPDDLGNFPNTGFIYFKSTPRNARAMAYWHAARRRFPENHDQFVFNEIKRELAGELGVRIRFIDAATVSGFCQLGRDLNRIATVHMTCCIGLENKLFDLKRVVADWKRYMAHPLWERRMGKIGWTFEGGRCIH
;
A
#
# COMPACT_ATOMS: atom_id res chain seq x y z
N MET A 1 -7.34 -17.45 -11.27
CA MET A 1 -8.16 -16.50 -12.07
C MET A 1 -7.74 -15.07 -11.71
N THR A 2 -7.77 -14.12 -12.65
CA THR A 2 -7.21 -12.76 -12.48
C THR A 2 -8.08 -11.86 -11.59
N ALA A 3 -7.45 -11.04 -10.74
CA ALA A 3 -8.12 -10.02 -9.93
C ALA A 3 -8.83 -8.97 -10.80
N ASP A 4 -9.91 -8.38 -10.28
CA ASP A 4 -10.56 -7.22 -10.88
C ASP A 4 -9.96 -5.91 -10.38
N ILE A 5 -9.63 -5.88 -9.09
CA ILE A 5 -9.00 -4.76 -8.40
C ILE A 5 -7.80 -5.31 -7.63
N THR A 6 -6.66 -4.64 -7.75
CA THR A 6 -5.46 -4.96 -6.96
C THR A 6 -5.00 -3.69 -6.24
N THR A 7 -4.75 -3.76 -4.93
CA THR A 7 -4.35 -2.57 -4.16
C THR A 7 -3.31 -2.89 -3.08
N SER A 8 -2.48 -1.91 -2.76
CA SER A 8 -1.56 -1.96 -1.61
C SER A 8 -2.32 -1.89 -0.27
N SER A 9 -1.65 -2.32 0.79
CA SER A 9 -2.24 -2.40 2.14
C SER A 9 -1.40 -1.65 3.16
N ASP A 10 -2.05 -0.96 4.09
CA ASP A 10 -1.39 -0.49 5.31
C ASP A 10 -1.06 -1.67 6.23
N PHE A 11 -1.97 -2.65 6.29
CA PHE A 11 -1.76 -3.92 6.99
C PHE A 11 -2.15 -5.11 6.11
N TYR A 12 -1.16 -5.97 5.84
CA TYR A 12 -1.28 -7.20 5.09
C TYR A 12 -1.02 -8.40 6.00
N PHE A 13 -2.01 -9.30 6.11
CA PHE A 13 -2.02 -10.42 7.06
C PHE A 13 -1.67 -11.78 6.45
N GLY A 14 -1.14 -11.81 5.22
CA GLY A 14 -0.57 -13.02 4.61
C GLY A 14 -1.37 -13.58 3.44
N ASP A 15 -2.69 -13.48 3.47
CA ASP A 15 -3.57 -13.94 2.39
C ASP A 15 -3.96 -12.79 1.45
N PRO A 16 -3.60 -12.83 0.15
CA PRO A 16 -3.92 -11.77 -0.80
C PRO A 16 -5.38 -11.69 -1.20
N ASP A 17 -6.20 -12.70 -0.93
CA ASP A 17 -7.64 -12.72 -1.24
C ASP A 17 -8.51 -12.41 0.00
N ASP A 18 -7.90 -12.29 1.18
CA ASP A 18 -8.63 -11.99 2.42
C ASP A 18 -9.06 -10.52 2.48
N LEU A 19 -10.37 -10.28 2.48
CA LEU A 19 -10.96 -8.96 2.72
C LEU A 19 -10.73 -8.43 4.15
N GLY A 20 -10.09 -9.21 5.03
CA GLY A 20 -9.57 -8.78 6.33
C GLY A 20 -8.37 -7.84 6.25
N ASN A 21 -7.61 -7.82 5.14
CA ASN A 21 -6.52 -6.88 4.93
C ASN A 21 -7.00 -5.42 4.91
N PHE A 22 -6.13 -4.47 5.31
CA PHE A 22 -6.45 -3.04 5.35
C PHE A 22 -5.82 -2.35 4.13
N PRO A 23 -6.57 -2.14 3.03
CA PRO A 23 -6.06 -1.46 1.86
C PRO A 23 -5.70 -0.01 2.17
N ASN A 24 -4.71 0.52 1.46
CA ASN A 24 -4.34 1.93 1.56
C ASN A 24 -4.53 2.76 0.30
N THR A 25 -4.89 2.11 -0.81
CA THR A 25 -5.15 2.74 -2.12
C THR A 25 -4.02 3.62 -2.69
N GLY A 26 -2.84 3.69 -2.07
CA GLY A 26 -1.67 4.42 -2.55
C GLY A 26 -1.09 3.82 -3.83
N PHE A 27 -1.23 2.52 -4.01
CA PHE A 27 -1.17 1.84 -5.30
C PHE A 27 -2.49 1.12 -5.53
N ILE A 28 -3.10 1.34 -6.69
CA ILE A 28 -4.34 0.68 -7.07
C ILE A 28 -4.39 0.45 -8.57
N TYR A 29 -4.86 -0.74 -8.95
CA TYR A 29 -5.09 -1.14 -10.32
C TYR A 29 -6.52 -1.65 -10.47
N PHE A 30 -7.21 -1.18 -11.51
CA PHE A 30 -8.50 -1.71 -11.94
C PHE A 30 -8.35 -2.31 -13.33
N LYS A 31 -8.78 -3.56 -13.51
CA LYS A 31 -8.91 -4.12 -14.86
C LYS A 31 -10.01 -3.35 -15.61
N SER A 32 -9.70 -2.82 -16.79
CA SER A 32 -10.65 -2.04 -17.59
C SER A 32 -11.80 -2.91 -18.10
N THR A 33 -12.91 -2.89 -17.37
CA THR A 33 -14.16 -3.59 -17.72
C THR A 33 -15.36 -2.75 -17.31
N PRO A 34 -16.54 -2.91 -17.96
CA PRO A 34 -17.75 -2.20 -17.55
C PRO A 34 -18.12 -2.44 -16.07
N ARG A 35 -17.89 -3.65 -15.56
CA ARG A 35 -18.12 -3.96 -14.13
C ARG A 35 -17.21 -3.13 -13.23
N ASN A 36 -15.92 -3.04 -13.55
CA ASN A 36 -14.96 -2.35 -12.69
C ASN A 36 -15.09 -0.82 -12.82
N ALA A 37 -15.55 -0.32 -13.97
CA ALA A 37 -15.98 1.07 -14.11
C ALA A 37 -17.16 1.40 -13.18
N ARG A 38 -18.15 0.50 -13.08
CA ARG A 38 -19.25 0.63 -12.09
C ARG A 38 -18.74 0.56 -10.66
N ALA A 39 -17.79 -0.32 -10.35
CA ALA A 39 -17.18 -0.40 -9.02
C ALA A 39 -16.43 0.88 -8.64
N MET A 40 -15.69 1.48 -9.58
CA MET A 40 -15.03 2.77 -9.36
C MET A 40 -16.04 3.91 -9.14
N ALA A 41 -17.12 3.94 -9.91
CA ALA A 41 -18.20 4.92 -9.72
C ALA A 41 -18.93 4.72 -8.39
N TYR A 42 -19.16 3.47 -7.97
CA TYR A 42 -19.75 3.13 -6.68
C TYR A 42 -18.87 3.60 -5.53
N TRP A 43 -17.55 3.32 -5.59
CA TRP A 43 -16.59 3.79 -4.60
C TRP A 43 -16.56 5.32 -4.50
N HIS A 44 -16.55 6.02 -5.64
CA HIS A 44 -16.62 7.48 -5.65
C HIS A 44 -17.91 8.02 -5.01
N ALA A 45 -19.06 7.42 -5.34
CA ALA A 45 -20.36 7.82 -4.79
C ALA A 45 -20.47 7.54 -3.27
N ALA A 46 -19.83 6.47 -2.78
CA ALA A 46 -19.84 6.08 -1.37
C ALA A 46 -19.23 7.14 -0.45
N ARG A 47 -18.38 8.05 -0.96
CA ARG A 47 -17.86 9.20 -0.20
C ARG A 47 -18.95 10.01 0.51
N ARG A 48 -20.18 10.04 -0.02
CA ARG A 48 -21.31 10.74 0.62
C ARG A 48 -21.77 10.09 1.94
N ARG A 49 -21.54 8.79 2.12
CA ARG A 49 -21.84 8.06 3.36
C ARG A 49 -20.78 8.28 4.45
N PHE A 50 -19.61 8.78 4.08
CA PHE A 50 -18.45 8.92 4.95
C PHE A 50 -17.87 10.34 4.81
N PRO A 51 -18.61 11.37 5.24
CA PRO A 51 -18.11 12.74 5.20
C PRO A 51 -16.78 12.84 5.97
N GLU A 52 -15.90 13.75 5.52
CA GLU A 52 -14.59 14.05 6.12
C GLU A 52 -13.53 12.93 6.05
N ASN A 53 -13.89 11.74 5.57
CA ASN A 53 -12.97 10.62 5.41
C ASN A 53 -12.31 10.63 4.03
N HIS A 54 -11.08 10.12 3.96
CA HIS A 54 -10.32 9.98 2.73
C HIS A 54 -10.71 8.72 1.95
N ASP A 55 -10.32 8.66 0.67
CA ASP A 55 -10.67 7.61 -0.28
C ASP A 55 -10.28 6.19 0.18
N GLN A 56 -9.09 6.03 0.77
CA GLN A 56 -8.64 4.78 1.37
C GLN A 56 -9.61 4.27 2.44
N PHE A 57 -10.04 5.15 3.37
CA PHE A 57 -10.97 4.77 4.43
C PHE A 57 -12.28 4.30 3.82
N VAL A 58 -12.83 5.08 2.88
CA VAL A 58 -14.06 4.73 2.17
C VAL A 58 -13.93 3.39 1.44
N PHE A 59 -12.80 3.12 0.77
CA PHE A 59 -12.57 1.84 0.10
C PHE A 59 -12.56 0.68 1.11
N ASN A 60 -11.91 0.85 2.25
CA ASN A 60 -11.86 -0.16 3.30
C ASN A 60 -13.24 -0.49 3.86
N GLU A 61 -14.09 0.52 4.06
CA GLU A 61 -15.45 0.33 4.58
C GLU A 61 -16.36 -0.43 3.60
N ILE A 62 -16.25 -0.16 2.30
CA ILE A 62 -17.17 -0.72 1.30
C ILE A 62 -16.60 -1.94 0.54
N LYS A 63 -15.36 -2.38 0.79
CA LYS A 63 -14.73 -3.48 0.03
C LYS A 63 -15.56 -4.77 0.02
N ARG A 64 -16.32 -5.03 1.08
CA ARG A 64 -17.24 -6.18 1.17
C ARG A 64 -18.50 -5.99 0.31
N GLU A 65 -19.02 -4.77 0.21
CA GLU A 65 -20.12 -4.41 -0.71
C GLU A 65 -19.66 -4.54 -2.16
N LEU A 66 -18.45 -4.04 -2.49
CA LEU A 66 -17.85 -4.20 -3.81
C LEU A 66 -17.73 -5.69 -4.19
N ALA A 67 -17.17 -6.51 -3.28
CA ALA A 67 -17.00 -7.95 -3.54
C ALA A 67 -18.32 -8.72 -3.61
N GLY A 68 -19.28 -8.41 -2.73
CA GLY A 68 -20.56 -9.09 -2.63
C GLY A 68 -21.59 -8.65 -3.68
N GLU A 69 -21.90 -7.35 -3.72
CA GLU A 69 -22.97 -6.81 -4.57
C GLU A 69 -22.53 -6.63 -6.02
N LEU A 70 -21.31 -6.13 -6.24
CA LEU A 70 -20.79 -5.87 -7.58
C LEU A 70 -19.97 -7.05 -8.13
N GLY A 71 -19.70 -8.06 -7.30
CA GLY A 71 -19.00 -9.28 -7.70
C GLY A 71 -17.57 -9.00 -8.19
N VAL A 72 -16.89 -7.98 -7.67
CA VAL A 72 -15.48 -7.72 -8.01
C VAL A 72 -14.55 -8.55 -7.12
N ARG A 73 -13.51 -9.14 -7.73
CA ARG A 73 -12.45 -9.79 -6.97
C ARG A 73 -11.36 -8.79 -6.61
N ILE A 74 -11.22 -8.51 -5.32
CA ILE A 74 -10.21 -7.62 -4.78
C ILE A 74 -9.02 -8.47 -4.33
N ARG A 75 -7.81 -8.07 -4.72
CA ARG A 75 -6.56 -8.66 -4.22
C ARG A 75 -5.69 -7.61 -3.55
N PHE A 76 -5.02 -8.01 -2.49
CA PHE A 76 -4.10 -7.19 -1.72
C PHE A 76 -2.67 -7.54 -2.07
N ILE A 77 -1.85 -6.51 -2.29
CA ILE A 77 -0.42 -6.68 -2.53
C ILE A 77 0.28 -6.79 -1.18
N ASP A 78 1.16 -7.78 -1.07
CA ASP A 78 2.06 -7.95 0.07
C ASP A 78 2.91 -6.68 0.29
N ALA A 79 2.94 -6.21 1.52
CA ALA A 79 3.74 -5.06 1.93
C ALA A 79 5.25 -5.29 1.76
N ALA A 80 5.70 -6.54 1.63
CA ALA A 80 7.08 -6.87 1.25
C ALA A 80 7.44 -6.44 -0.20
N THR A 81 6.45 -6.19 -1.05
CA THR A 81 6.63 -5.76 -2.45
C THR A 81 6.20 -4.30 -2.65
N VAL A 82 5.01 -3.93 -2.20
CA VAL A 82 4.52 -2.54 -2.20
C VAL A 82 4.39 -2.10 -0.76
N SER A 83 5.46 -1.49 -0.26
CA SER A 83 5.66 -1.24 1.15
C SER A 83 5.06 0.10 1.59
N GLY A 84 4.61 0.16 2.84
CA GLY A 84 4.17 1.39 3.50
C GLY A 84 4.91 1.63 4.80
N PHE A 85 4.75 2.81 5.42
CA PHE A 85 5.34 3.06 6.74
C PHE A 85 4.71 2.20 7.85
N CYS A 86 3.43 1.85 7.73
CA CYS A 86 2.73 0.99 8.69
C CYS A 86 3.22 -0.47 8.67
N GLN A 87 3.68 -0.93 7.51
CA GLN A 87 4.27 -2.23 7.33
C GLN A 87 5.47 -2.09 6.39
N LEU A 88 6.55 -1.56 6.94
CA LEU A 88 7.78 -1.32 6.17
C LEU A 88 8.50 -2.65 5.93
N GLY A 89 8.49 -3.11 4.68
CA GLY A 89 9.20 -4.30 4.23
C GLY A 89 10.69 -4.21 4.58
N ARG A 90 11.28 -5.31 5.01
CA ARG A 90 12.67 -5.33 5.50
C ARG A 90 13.69 -5.72 4.42
N ASP A 91 13.25 -6.39 3.35
CA ASP A 91 14.12 -6.82 2.26
C ASP A 91 14.06 -5.85 1.07
N LEU A 92 15.09 -5.01 0.95
CA LEU A 92 15.23 -4.02 -0.12
C LEU A 92 15.42 -4.66 -1.51
N ASN A 93 15.69 -5.97 -1.60
CA ASN A 93 15.73 -6.68 -2.88
C ASN A 93 14.34 -6.98 -3.45
N ARG A 94 13.29 -6.92 -2.61
CA ARG A 94 11.91 -7.27 -2.99
C ARG A 94 11.00 -6.06 -3.14
N ILE A 95 11.31 -4.97 -2.45
CA ILE A 95 10.51 -3.75 -2.44
C ILE A 95 10.60 -3.05 -3.80
N ALA A 96 9.45 -2.83 -4.42
CA ALA A 96 9.31 -2.08 -5.66
C ALA A 96 8.96 -0.60 -5.41
N THR A 97 8.10 -0.34 -4.41
CA THR A 97 7.61 1.00 -4.08
C THR A 97 7.48 1.14 -2.56
N VAL A 98 7.76 2.33 -2.04
CA VAL A 98 7.45 2.73 -0.65
C VAL A 98 6.49 3.92 -0.68
N HIS A 99 5.35 3.84 0.02
CA HIS A 99 4.41 4.95 0.20
C HIS A 99 4.27 5.35 1.68
N MET A 100 3.82 6.58 1.91
CA MET A 100 3.76 7.22 3.25
C MET A 100 2.32 7.57 3.67
N THR A 101 1.35 6.78 3.21
CA THR A 101 -0.10 6.99 3.39
C THR A 101 -0.49 7.13 4.85
N CYS A 102 -0.03 6.21 5.70
CA CYS A 102 -0.48 6.12 7.08
C CYS A 102 0.27 6.99 8.11
N CYS A 103 1.29 7.73 7.68
CA CYS A 103 1.96 8.70 8.55
C CYS A 103 1.13 9.98 8.67
N ILE A 104 0.94 10.52 9.88
CA ILE A 104 0.15 11.73 10.09
C ILE A 104 1.06 12.96 10.13
N GLY A 105 0.67 14.01 9.41
CA GLY A 105 1.37 15.29 9.36
C GLY A 105 2.40 15.39 8.23
N LEU A 106 2.37 16.50 7.48
CA LEU A 106 3.24 16.73 6.34
C LEU A 106 4.73 16.75 6.73
N GLU A 107 5.05 17.38 7.87
CA GLU A 107 6.43 17.46 8.35
C GLU A 107 7.00 16.07 8.65
N ASN A 108 6.21 15.21 9.31
CA ASN A 108 6.61 13.84 9.63
C ASN A 108 6.80 13.01 8.37
N LYS A 109 5.86 13.13 7.41
CA LYS A 109 5.97 12.50 6.09
C LYS A 109 7.26 12.89 5.38
N LEU A 110 7.54 14.18 5.28
CA LEU A 110 8.74 14.69 4.60
C LEU A 110 10.03 14.28 5.32
N PHE A 111 10.02 14.26 6.65
CA PHE A 111 11.18 13.87 7.46
C PHE A 111 11.58 12.42 7.18
N ASP A 112 10.65 11.46 7.31
CA ASP A 112 10.97 10.05 7.09
C ASP A 112 11.15 9.70 5.62
N LEU A 113 10.47 10.38 4.69
CA LEU A 113 10.69 10.18 3.26
C LEU A 113 12.13 10.50 2.87
N LYS A 114 12.71 11.59 3.38
CA LYS A 114 14.12 11.93 3.12
C LYS A 114 15.06 10.83 3.60
N ARG A 115 14.76 10.22 4.74
CA ARG A 115 15.54 9.11 5.32
C ARG A 115 15.44 7.84 4.48
N VAL A 116 14.23 7.44 4.10
CA VAL A 116 14.00 6.30 3.19
C VAL A 116 14.73 6.50 1.86
N VAL A 117 14.69 7.70 1.28
CA VAL A 117 15.43 8.01 0.04
C VAL A 117 16.94 7.92 0.25
N ALA A 118 17.47 8.37 1.40
CA ALA A 118 18.89 8.27 1.72
C ALA A 118 19.34 6.81 1.88
N ASP A 119 18.57 5.99 2.59
CA ASP A 119 18.84 4.56 2.75
C ASP A 119 18.75 3.80 1.41
N TRP A 120 17.78 4.15 0.56
CA TRP A 120 17.67 3.59 -0.78
C TRP A 120 18.89 3.95 -1.65
N LYS A 121 19.34 5.20 -1.61
CA LYS A 121 20.57 5.62 -2.31
C LYS A 121 21.80 4.88 -1.80
N ARG A 122 21.93 4.71 -0.47
CA ARG A 122 22.98 3.89 0.15
C ARG A 122 22.94 2.48 -0.41
N TYR A 123 21.78 1.82 -0.34
CA TYR A 123 21.58 0.48 -0.90
C TYR A 123 22.00 0.38 -2.38
N MET A 124 21.56 1.31 -3.22
CA MET A 124 21.85 1.32 -4.65
C MET A 124 23.32 1.61 -5.00
N ALA A 125 24.09 2.22 -4.08
CA ALA A 125 25.52 2.44 -4.26
C ALA A 125 26.36 1.15 -4.11
N HIS A 126 25.78 0.09 -3.53
CA HIS A 126 26.47 -1.18 -3.33
C HIS A 126 26.38 -2.11 -4.56
N PRO A 127 27.44 -2.91 -4.82
CA PRO A 127 27.42 -3.89 -5.90
C PRO A 127 26.32 -4.95 -5.67
N LEU A 128 25.89 -5.55 -6.77
CA LEU A 128 24.72 -6.44 -6.77
C LEU A 128 24.89 -7.67 -5.86
N TRP A 129 26.11 -8.20 -5.71
CA TRP A 129 26.40 -9.31 -4.81
C TRP A 129 26.18 -8.94 -3.34
N GLU A 130 26.50 -7.71 -2.95
CA GLU A 130 26.35 -7.23 -1.57
C GLU A 130 24.88 -6.94 -1.25
N ARG A 131 24.16 -6.33 -2.19
CA ARG A 131 22.70 -6.13 -2.10
C ARG A 131 21.96 -7.47 -1.88
N ARG A 132 22.35 -8.50 -2.65
CA ARG A 132 21.80 -9.86 -2.53
C ARG A 132 22.09 -10.54 -1.18
N MET A 133 23.09 -10.09 -0.41
CA MET A 133 23.30 -10.61 0.95
C MET A 133 22.21 -10.16 1.93
N GLY A 134 21.40 -9.15 1.58
CA GLY A 134 20.27 -8.70 2.41
C GLY A 134 20.68 -8.01 3.72
N LYS A 135 21.94 -7.56 3.85
CA LYS A 135 22.47 -6.92 5.06
C LYS A 135 22.24 -5.41 5.13
N ILE A 136 21.89 -4.78 4.00
CA ILE A 136 21.63 -3.35 3.92
C ILE A 136 20.13 -3.13 4.08
N GLY A 137 19.74 -2.37 5.09
CA GLY A 137 18.34 -2.11 5.43
C GLY A 137 18.03 -0.64 5.67
N TRP A 138 16.79 -0.40 6.08
CA TRP A 138 16.31 0.90 6.55
C TRP A 138 16.92 1.29 7.89
N THR A 139 17.07 2.58 8.11
CA THR A 139 17.52 3.17 9.35
C THR A 139 16.31 3.62 10.17
N PHE A 140 15.94 2.84 11.18
CA PHE A 140 14.74 3.08 12.02
C PHE A 140 14.96 4.12 13.13
N GLU A 141 16.19 4.23 13.65
CA GLU A 141 16.49 5.07 14.80
C GLU A 141 16.15 6.55 14.55
N GLY A 142 15.27 7.12 15.38
CA GLY A 142 14.83 8.51 15.23
C GLY A 142 13.88 8.75 14.05
N GLY A 143 13.26 7.70 13.51
CA GLY A 143 12.09 7.83 12.61
C GLY A 143 10.87 8.39 13.35
N ARG A 144 10.00 9.12 12.65
CA ARG A 144 8.77 9.69 13.25
C ARG A 144 7.54 8.80 13.05
N CYS A 145 7.53 8.04 11.96
CA CYS A 145 6.47 7.16 11.50
C CYS A 145 7.00 5.80 11.06
N ILE A 146 8.31 5.64 10.86
CA ILE A 146 8.92 4.33 10.57
C ILE A 146 9.40 3.68 11.88
N HIS A 147 9.01 2.42 12.10
CA HIS A 147 9.30 1.61 13.28
C HIS A 147 9.57 0.15 12.89
#